data_AF-A0A257LI17-F1
#
_entry.id   AF-A0A257LI17-F1
#
_cell.length_a   1.000
_cell.length_b   1.000
_cell.length_c   1.000
_cell.angle_alpha   90.00
_cell.angle_beta   90.00
_cell.angle_gamma   90.00
#
_symmetry.space_group_name_H-M   'P 1'
#
loop_
_entity.id
_entity.type
_entity.pdbx_description
1 polymer ?
#
loop_
_entity_poly.entity_id
_entity_poly.type
_entity_poly.pdbx_seq_one_letter_code
_entity_poly.pdbx_strand_id
1 'polypeptide(L)'
;MAALVICLGGAFATAFWMKGSVPENELTAALSITHSAEKPPEKILSEIPSVTTNTTTDQAIRTALKKISSRPKEAATWVNLGDALAQKLRDTSDQRYYLHAEAVYRHALKLDSKCVEALT
;
A
#
# COMPACT_ATOMS: atom_id res chain seq x y z
N MET A 1 42.85 28.88 -39.67
CA MET A 1 43.12 29.84 -38.59
C MET A 1 42.90 29.15 -37.25
N ALA A 2 43.85 29.34 -36.33
CA ALA A 2 43.99 28.92 -34.93
C ALA A 2 42.82 28.13 -34.30
N ALA A 3 42.97 26.91 -33.75
CA ALA A 3 43.84 26.46 -32.64
C ALA A 3 43.60 27.23 -31.33
N LEU A 4 42.83 26.63 -30.40
CA LEU A 4 43.04 26.84 -28.96
C LEU A 4 42.54 25.64 -28.15
N VAL A 5 43.41 24.63 -28.07
CA VAL A 5 43.42 23.61 -27.03
C VAL A 5 44.08 24.25 -25.81
N ILE A 6 43.40 24.33 -24.68
CA ILE A 6 44.06 24.59 -23.39
C ILE A 6 43.82 23.37 -22.50
N CYS A 7 44.81 22.48 -22.53
CA CYS A 7 45.15 21.57 -21.47
C CYS A 7 45.59 22.38 -20.23
N LEU A 8 44.88 22.22 -19.12
CA LEU A 8 45.50 22.37 -17.79
C LEU A 8 45.54 20.97 -17.19
N GLY A 9 46.69 20.34 -17.38
CA GLY A 9 47.01 19.05 -16.77
C GLY A 9 47.69 19.22 -15.42
N GLY A 10 47.57 18.15 -14.63
CA GLY A 10 48.49 17.77 -13.56
C GLY A 10 48.11 18.32 -12.17
N ALA A 11 48.24 17.57 -11.09
CA ALA A 11 48.64 16.19 -10.91
C ALA A 11 48.29 15.84 -9.46
N PHE A 12 47.55 14.77 -9.20
CA PHE A 12 47.70 14.00 -7.97
C PHE A 12 47.50 12.54 -8.32
N ALA A 13 48.56 11.96 -8.89
CA ALA A 13 48.77 10.53 -8.79
C ALA A 13 49.19 10.24 -7.35
N THR A 14 48.50 9.34 -6.67
CA THR A 14 49.08 8.14 -6.04
C THR A 14 48.05 7.43 -5.18
N ALA A 15 48.07 6.10 -5.27
CA ALA A 15 47.36 5.14 -4.43
C ALA A 15 45.83 5.17 -4.63
N PHE A 16 45.13 4.06 -4.87
CA PHE A 16 45.33 2.80 -4.21
C PHE A 16 44.57 1.75 -5.02
N TRP A 17 45.32 0.76 -5.48
CA TRP A 17 44.78 -0.47 -6.02
C TRP A 17 43.96 -1.12 -4.90
N MET A 18 42.63 -1.08 -4.98
CA MET A 18 41.77 -1.85 -4.09
C MET A 18 40.75 -2.63 -4.89
N LYS A 19 41.15 -3.87 -5.15
CA LYS A 19 40.28 -5.04 -5.28
C LYS A 19 39.28 -5.02 -4.12
N GLY A 20 38.12 -4.41 -4.35
CA GLY A 20 36.98 -4.43 -3.44
C GLY A 20 35.81 -5.05 -4.19
N SER A 21 35.54 -6.32 -3.88
CA SER A 21 34.29 -7.00 -4.21
C SER A 21 33.14 -6.05 -3.89
N VAL A 22 32.32 -5.69 -4.88
CA VAL A 22 31.08 -4.94 -4.65
C VAL A 22 30.25 -5.77 -3.66
N PRO A 23 30.04 -5.31 -2.41
CA PRO A 23 29.29 -6.08 -1.44
C PRO A 23 27.83 -6.10 -1.87
N GLU A 24 27.24 -7.29 -1.93
CA GLU A 24 25.82 -7.58 -2.26
C GLU A 24 24.81 -7.01 -1.23
N ASN A 25 25.15 -5.95 -0.52
CA ASN A 25 24.33 -5.32 0.52
C ASN A 25 23.57 -4.06 0.04
N GLU A 26 23.88 -3.55 -1.16
CA GLU A 26 23.22 -2.35 -1.72
C GLU A 26 21.91 -2.68 -2.47
N LEU A 27 21.48 -3.95 -2.53
CA LEU A 27 20.15 -4.32 -3.05
C LEU A 27 19.06 -4.35 -1.97
N THR A 28 19.46 -4.42 -0.69
CA THR A 28 18.55 -4.47 0.46
C THR A 28 18.03 -3.10 0.89
N ALA A 29 18.71 -2.00 0.52
CA ALA A 29 18.27 -0.64 0.84
C ALA A 29 17.11 -0.16 -0.07
N ALA A 30 17.00 -0.66 -1.30
CA ALA A 30 15.93 -0.31 -2.24
C ALA A 30 14.60 -1.04 -1.97
N LEU A 31 14.60 -2.06 -1.10
CA LEU A 31 13.39 -2.76 -0.64
C LEU A 31 12.85 -2.23 0.69
N SER A 32 13.31 -1.05 1.13
CA SER A 32 12.57 -0.22 2.09
C SER A 32 11.35 0.41 1.40
N ILE A 33 10.49 -0.43 0.80
CA ILE A 33 9.10 -0.07 0.62
C ILE A 33 8.62 0.17 2.04
N THR A 34 8.44 1.44 2.36
CA THR A 34 7.76 1.98 3.53
C THR A 34 6.87 0.90 4.15
N HIS A 35 7.38 0.28 5.22
CA HIS A 35 6.54 -0.33 6.24
C HIS A 35 5.83 0.84 6.92
N SER A 36 4.96 1.55 6.17
CA SER A 36 4.00 2.50 6.72
C SER A 36 3.25 1.66 7.73
N ALA A 37 3.45 1.97 9.01
CA ALA A 37 2.73 1.39 10.12
C ALA A 37 1.24 1.47 9.77
N GLU A 38 0.72 0.38 9.22
CA GLU A 38 -0.55 0.40 8.54
C GLU A 38 -1.63 0.36 9.61
N LYS A 39 -2.58 1.27 9.44
CA LYS A 39 -3.60 1.66 10.40
C LYS A 39 -4.23 0.43 11.08
N PRO A 40 -4.34 0.40 12.42
CA PRO A 40 -4.93 -0.74 13.09
C PRO A 40 -6.42 -0.86 12.69
N PRO A 41 -6.98 -2.08 12.65
CA PRO A 41 -8.29 -2.37 12.06
C PRO A 41 -9.40 -1.51 12.67
N GLU A 42 -9.38 -1.29 13.98
CA GLU A 42 -10.35 -0.42 14.66
C GLU A 42 -10.34 1.02 14.13
N LYS A 43 -9.15 1.53 13.77
CA LYS A 43 -9.01 2.87 13.24
C LYS A 43 -9.47 2.94 11.79
N ILE A 44 -9.25 1.89 10.98
CA ILE A 44 -9.82 1.79 9.62
C ILE A 44 -11.35 1.86 9.71
N LEU A 45 -11.95 1.05 10.58
CA LEU A 45 -13.41 0.98 10.74
C LEU A 45 -14.02 2.28 11.25
N SER A 46 -13.34 2.99 12.14
CA SER A 46 -13.83 4.27 12.69
C SER A 46 -13.84 5.42 11.68
N GLU A 47 -13.06 5.30 10.61
CA GLU A 47 -12.92 6.37 9.61
C GLU A 47 -13.82 6.15 8.38
N ILE A 48 -14.41 4.96 8.24
CA ILE A 48 -15.39 4.70 7.18
C ILE A 48 -16.55 5.68 7.37
N PRO A 49 -16.91 6.48 6.33
CA PRO A 49 -18.02 7.42 6.43
C PRO A 49 -19.30 6.70 6.85
N SER A 50 -20.00 7.27 7.83
CA SER A 50 -21.30 6.74 8.26
C SER A 50 -22.27 6.71 7.08
N VAL A 51 -22.68 5.50 6.71
CA VAL A 51 -23.65 5.26 5.64
C VAL A 51 -25.07 5.58 6.12
N THR A 52 -25.57 6.76 5.76
CA THR A 52 -26.88 7.28 6.21
C THR A 52 -28.04 6.93 5.28
N THR A 53 -27.77 6.36 4.11
CA THR A 53 -28.83 6.01 3.15
C THR A 53 -29.25 4.54 3.28
N ASN A 54 -30.40 4.21 2.69
CA ASN A 54 -30.92 2.84 2.63
C ASN A 54 -30.68 2.19 1.25
N THR A 55 -29.58 2.55 0.59
CA THR A 55 -29.16 1.89 -0.64
C THR A 55 -28.73 0.44 -0.35
N THR A 56 -28.78 -0.40 -1.38
CA THR A 56 -28.30 -1.79 -1.33
C THR A 56 -26.84 -1.84 -0.89
N THR A 57 -26.02 -0.94 -1.40
CA THR A 57 -24.60 -0.81 -1.05
C THR A 57 -24.39 -0.44 0.41
N ASP A 58 -25.18 0.50 0.96
CA ASP A 58 -25.10 0.86 2.38
C ASP A 58 -25.52 -0.30 3.29
N GLN A 59 -26.50 -1.10 2.85
CA GLN A 59 -26.90 -2.30 3.55
C GLN A 59 -25.81 -3.39 3.51
N ALA A 60 -25.08 -3.51 2.40
CA ALA A 60 -23.93 -4.38 2.28
C ALA A 60 -22.80 -3.95 3.23
N ILE A 61 -22.48 -2.65 3.30
CA ILE A 61 -21.49 -2.10 4.24
C ILE A 61 -21.87 -2.44 5.69
N ARG A 62 -23.13 -2.16 6.10
CA ARG A 62 -23.60 -2.49 7.46
C ARG A 62 -23.54 -3.99 7.77
N THR A 63 -23.87 -4.82 6.79
CA THR A 63 -23.83 -6.28 6.94
C THR A 63 -22.40 -6.78 7.08
N ALA A 64 -21.46 -6.26 6.28
CA ALA A 64 -20.05 -6.59 6.35
C ALA A 64 -19.44 -6.16 7.70
N LEU A 65 -19.74 -4.94 8.17
CA LEU A 65 -19.32 -4.45 9.48
C LEU A 65 -19.80 -5.37 10.61
N LYS A 66 -21.08 -5.78 10.59
CA LYS A 66 -21.63 -6.73 11.58
C LYS A 66 -20.91 -8.09 11.54
N LYS A 67 -20.59 -8.59 10.34
CA LYS A 67 -19.84 -9.84 10.18
C LYS A 67 -18.43 -9.73 10.75
N ILE A 68 -17.74 -8.63 10.52
CA ILE A 68 -16.41 -8.35 11.09
C ILE A 68 -16.48 -8.30 12.62
N SER A 69 -17.50 -7.67 13.20
CA SER A 69 -17.67 -7.68 14.66
C SER A 69 -17.83 -9.08 15.24
N SER A 70 -18.41 -10.02 14.47
CA SER A 70 -18.59 -11.41 14.89
C SER A 70 -17.36 -12.28 14.61
N ARG A 71 -16.67 -12.03 13.49
CA ARG A 71 -15.58 -12.87 12.97
C ARG A 71 -14.42 -12.00 12.47
N PRO A 72 -13.74 -11.26 13.37
CA PRO A 72 -12.75 -10.25 12.97
C PRO A 72 -11.47 -10.84 12.35
N LYS A 73 -11.22 -12.15 12.53
CA LYS A 73 -10.03 -12.84 12.01
C LYS A 73 -10.27 -13.56 10.67
N GLU A 74 -11.47 -13.45 10.11
CA GLU A 74 -11.82 -14.11 8.85
C GLU A 74 -11.59 -13.15 7.67
N ALA A 75 -10.56 -13.43 6.85
CA ALA A 75 -10.17 -12.58 5.71
C ALA A 75 -11.34 -12.27 4.77
N ALA A 76 -12.19 -13.27 4.49
CA ALA A 76 -13.37 -13.10 3.64
C ALA A 76 -14.34 -12.01 4.15
N THR A 77 -14.46 -11.80 5.47
CA THR A 77 -15.34 -10.73 6.00
C THR A 77 -14.81 -9.34 5.70
N TRP A 78 -13.49 -9.18 5.62
CA TRP A 78 -12.81 -7.95 5.25
C TRP A 78 -12.87 -7.69 3.75
N VAL A 79 -12.75 -8.73 2.92
CA VAL A 79 -12.99 -8.66 1.46
C VAL A 79 -14.40 -8.16 1.17
N ASN A 80 -15.41 -8.75 1.80
CA ASN A 80 -16.80 -8.33 1.62
C ASN A 80 -17.03 -6.84 1.98
N LEU A 81 -16.30 -6.31 2.96
CA LEU A 81 -16.34 -4.89 3.28
C LEU A 81 -15.65 -4.07 2.18
N GLY A 82 -14.49 -4.51 1.70
CA GLY A 82 -13.79 -3.91 0.57
C GLY A 82 -14.67 -3.80 -0.66
N ASP A 83 -15.36 -4.87 -1.04
CA ASP A 83 -16.25 -4.92 -2.20
C ASP A 83 -17.40 -3.94 -2.07
N ALA A 84 -17.99 -3.86 -0.87
CA ALA A 84 -19.07 -2.95 -0.57
C ALA A 84 -18.61 -1.48 -0.62
N LEU A 85 -17.40 -1.18 -0.14
CA LEU A 85 -16.80 0.16 -0.22
C LEU A 85 -16.42 0.52 -1.66
N ALA A 86 -15.87 -0.42 -2.43
CA ALA A 86 -15.56 -0.23 -3.85
C ALA A 86 -16.84 -0.01 -4.68
N GLN A 87 -17.93 -0.71 -4.35
CA GLN A 87 -19.24 -0.41 -4.93
C GLN A 87 -19.72 0.98 -4.52
N LYS A 88 -19.53 1.39 -3.26
CA LYS A 88 -19.93 2.72 -2.80
C LYS A 88 -19.16 3.85 -3.49
N LEU A 89 -17.87 3.63 -3.77
CA LEU A 89 -17.05 4.49 -4.61
C LEU A 89 -17.69 4.63 -6.01
N ARG A 90 -18.09 3.52 -6.65
CA ARG A 90 -18.75 3.58 -7.96
C ARG A 90 -20.08 4.34 -7.92
N ASP A 91 -20.88 4.11 -6.87
CA ASP A 91 -22.20 4.72 -6.72
C ASP A 91 -22.14 6.24 -6.46
N THR A 92 -21.13 6.69 -5.71
CA THR A 92 -21.06 8.08 -5.20
C THR A 92 -19.94 8.91 -5.79
N SER A 93 -18.96 8.28 -6.46
CA SER A 93 -17.70 8.88 -6.90
C SER A 93 -16.85 9.52 -5.78
N ASP A 94 -17.19 9.26 -4.51
CA ASP A 94 -16.43 9.76 -3.36
C ASP A 94 -15.14 8.96 -3.18
N GLN A 95 -14.03 9.58 -3.56
CA GLN A 95 -12.69 8.97 -3.56
C GLN A 95 -12.23 8.49 -2.18
N ARG A 96 -12.82 8.96 -1.08
CA ARG A 96 -12.46 8.46 0.26
C ARG A 96 -12.73 6.97 0.39
N TYR A 97 -13.78 6.46 -0.27
CA TYR A 97 -14.10 5.03 -0.24
C TYR A 97 -13.02 4.16 -0.90
N TYR A 98 -12.26 4.69 -1.86
CA TYR A 98 -11.11 3.98 -2.43
C TYR A 98 -10.06 3.66 -1.37
N LEU A 99 -9.65 4.67 -0.58
CA LEU A 99 -8.64 4.51 0.46
C LEU A 99 -9.10 3.54 1.56
N HIS A 100 -10.38 3.55 1.90
CA HIS A 100 -10.94 2.61 2.85
C HIS A 100 -10.98 1.18 2.30
N ALA A 101 -11.40 1.00 1.04
CA ALA A 101 -11.43 -0.30 0.37
C ALA A 101 -10.03 -0.92 0.31
N GLU A 102 -9.03 -0.15 -0.14
CA GLU A 102 -7.63 -0.59 -0.18
C GLU A 102 -7.14 -1.03 1.21
N ALA A 103 -7.42 -0.25 2.25
CA ALA A 103 -6.99 -0.58 3.60
C ALA A 103 -7.62 -1.89 4.12
N VAL A 104 -8.89 -2.17 3.82
CA VAL A 104 -9.53 -3.42 4.25
C VAL A 104 -9.08 -4.63 3.42
N TYR A 105 -8.80 -4.48 2.12
CA TYR A 105 -8.22 -5.56 1.32
C TYR A 105 -6.81 -5.92 1.79
N ARG A 106 -5.97 -4.92 2.07
CA ARG A 106 -4.65 -5.16 2.67
C ARG A 106 -4.77 -5.84 4.04
N HIS A 107 -5.77 -5.48 4.84
CA HIS A 107 -6.02 -6.18 6.10
C HIS A 107 -6.43 -7.65 5.88
N ALA A 108 -7.26 -7.95 4.88
CA ALA A 108 -7.60 -9.32 4.52
C ALA A 108 -6.35 -10.14 4.16
N LEU A 109 -5.43 -9.58 3.39
CA LEU A 109 -4.15 -10.22 3.03
C LEU A 109 -3.22 -10.43 4.24
N LYS A 110 -3.34 -9.64 5.30
CA LYS A 110 -2.59 -9.88 6.55
C LYS A 110 -3.14 -11.05 7.34
N LEU A 111 -4.47 -11.22 7.33
CA LEU A 111 -5.12 -12.35 7.98
C LEU A 111 -4.88 -13.65 7.21
N ASP A 112 -4.96 -13.57 5.87
CA ASP A 112 -4.65 -14.67 4.97
C ASP A 112 -3.93 -14.13 3.73
N SER A 113 -2.61 -14.35 3.66
CA SER A 113 -1.78 -13.90 2.55
C SER A 113 -2.06 -14.59 1.22
N LYS A 114 -2.86 -15.67 1.24
CA LYS A 114 -3.30 -16.39 0.04
C LYS A 114 -4.73 -16.03 -0.36
N CYS A 115 -5.35 -15.04 0.28
CA CYS A 115 -6.68 -14.58 -0.05
C CYS A 115 -6.69 -13.86 -1.40
N VAL A 116 -6.90 -14.63 -2.48
CA VAL A 116 -6.93 -14.11 -3.87
C VAL A 116 -8.03 -13.08 -4.06
N GLU A 117 -9.15 -13.23 -3.35
CA GLU A 117 -10.27 -12.28 -3.41
C GLU A 117 -9.89 -10.87 -2.93
N ALA A 118 -8.82 -10.72 -2.15
CA ALA A 118 -8.35 -9.41 -1.70
C ALA A 118 -7.39 -8.72 -2.71
N LEU A 119 -7.11 -9.36 -3.85
CA LEU A 119 -6.24 -8.82 -4.91
C LEU A 119 -7.03 -8.19 -6.06
N THR A 120 -8.36 -8.16 -5.96
CA THR A 120 -9.28 -7.65 -6.99
C THR A 120 -9.42 -6.14 -6.93
#